data_AF-A0A349YQG8-F1
#
_entry.id   AF-A0A349YQG8-F1
#
_cell.length_a   1.000
_cell.length_b   1.000
_cell.length_c   1.000
_cell.angle_alpha   90.00
_cell.angle_beta   90.00
_cell.angle_gamma   90.00
#
_symmetry.space_group_name_H-M   'P 1'
#
loop_
_entity.id
_entity.type
_entity.pdbx_description
1 polymer ?
#
loop_
_entity_poly.entity_id
_entity_poly.type
_entity_poly.pdbx_seq_one_letter_code
_entity_poly.pdbx_strand_id
1 'polypeptide(L)'
;MNKDNFNPVQRNYKDTLFRMIFSDKEALLSLYNAISGKDYEDPDELDIVTLENAIYMNKKNDLAFVIDSSLNLYEHQSTDSPNLPMRNLFYISRELEKLTMGQSLYSPKQVMVPTPRFIVFYNGKDTSWERRVEKLSDAYEQKMDNPELELRVTILNINLGKNNELMKKCKTLFEYMQYVEKVRKYTAVMSISQAVERAVNESIKEGILSDFLLKNKA
;
A
#
# COMPACT_ATOMS: atom_id res chain seq x y z
N MET A 1 -8.25 8.10 -17.68
CA MET A 1 -8.94 7.42 -16.58
C MET A 1 -9.82 6.31 -17.13
N ASN A 2 -9.35 5.06 -17.12
CA ASN A 2 -10.27 3.92 -17.18
C ASN A 2 -10.82 3.76 -15.76
N LYS A 3 -12.15 3.83 -15.60
CA LYS A 3 -12.79 3.34 -14.38
C LYS A 3 -12.63 1.83 -14.39
N ASP A 4 -11.59 1.34 -13.71
CA ASP A 4 -11.47 -0.08 -13.39
C ASP A 4 -12.65 -0.41 -12.47
N ASN A 5 -13.76 -0.89 -13.04
CA ASN A 5 -14.89 -1.38 -12.25
C ASN A 5 -14.38 -2.50 -11.34
N PHE A 6 -14.65 -2.38 -10.03
CA PHE A 6 -14.25 -3.38 -9.04
C PHE A 6 -14.83 -4.75 -9.43
N ASN A 7 -13.97 -5.66 -9.91
CA ASN A 7 -14.33 -7.04 -10.16
C ASN A 7 -13.76 -7.94 -9.05
N PRO A 8 -14.58 -8.31 -8.06
CA PRO A 8 -14.11 -9.03 -6.88
C PRO A 8 -13.77 -10.50 -7.15
N VAL A 9 -14.07 -11.02 -8.34
CA VAL A 9 -13.78 -12.40 -8.76
C VAL A 9 -12.29 -12.56 -9.14
N GLN A 10 -11.56 -11.46 -9.31
CA GLN A 10 -10.14 -11.49 -9.70
C GLN A 10 -9.22 -11.82 -8.53
N ARG A 11 -8.14 -12.57 -8.80
CA ARG A 11 -7.09 -12.95 -7.83
C ARG A 11 -6.52 -11.76 -7.05
N ASN A 12 -6.55 -10.55 -7.64
CA ASN A 12 -5.97 -9.33 -7.09
C ASN A 12 -7.02 -8.41 -6.42
N TYR A 13 -8.23 -8.90 -6.12
CA TYR A 13 -9.30 -8.04 -5.60
C TYR A 13 -8.92 -7.28 -4.31
N LYS A 14 -8.09 -7.89 -3.43
CA LYS A 14 -7.67 -7.28 -2.16
C LYS A 14 -6.80 -6.05 -2.37
N ASP A 15 -5.86 -6.16 -3.30
CA ASP A 15 -4.96 -5.09 -3.73
C ASP A 15 -5.76 -3.98 -4.45
N THR A 16 -6.60 -4.36 -5.42
CA THR A 16 -7.47 -3.41 -6.11
C THR A 16 -8.38 -2.64 -5.14
N LEU A 17 -9.01 -3.33 -4.18
CA LEU A 17 -9.84 -2.68 -3.18
C LEU A 17 -9.04 -1.71 -2.31
N PHE A 18 -7.85 -2.12 -1.85
CA PHE A 18 -6.97 -1.27 -1.06
C PHE A 18 -6.65 0.03 -1.81
N ARG A 19 -6.24 -0.09 -3.09
CA ARG A 19 -5.98 1.07 -3.95
C ARG A 19 -7.20 1.97 -4.14
N MET A 20 -8.38 1.38 -4.36
CA MET A 20 -9.60 2.18 -4.55
C MET A 20 -9.97 2.95 -3.28
N ILE A 21 -9.87 2.34 -2.11
CA ILE A 21 -10.17 2.99 -0.83
C ILE A 21 -9.20 4.15 -0.58
N PHE A 22 -7.91 3.92 -0.73
CA PHE A 22 -6.86 4.90 -0.42
C PHE A 22 -6.48 5.80 -1.61
N SER A 23 -7.23 5.73 -2.72
CA SER A 23 -7.20 6.76 -3.76
C SER A 23 -7.92 8.04 -3.33
N ASP A 24 -8.77 7.94 -2.30
CA ASP A 24 -9.34 9.07 -1.59
C ASP A 24 -8.28 9.71 -0.68
N LYS A 25 -8.09 11.03 -0.81
CA LYS A 25 -7.04 11.76 -0.09
C LYS A 25 -7.27 11.76 1.43
N GLU A 26 -8.52 11.83 1.91
CA GLU A 26 -8.83 11.80 3.35
C GLU A 26 -8.46 10.44 3.95
N ALA A 27 -8.85 9.35 3.27
CA ALA A 27 -8.47 8.00 3.66
C ALA A 27 -6.94 7.81 3.66
N LEU A 28 -6.25 8.33 2.63
CA LEU A 28 -4.80 8.25 2.51
C LEU A 28 -4.08 9.04 3.61
N LEU A 29 -4.57 10.25 3.95
CA LEU A 29 -4.03 11.08 5.02
C LEU A 29 -4.18 10.38 6.38
N SER A 30 -5.35 9.80 6.64
CA SER A 30 -5.60 9.00 7.85
C SER A 30 -4.60 7.84 7.98
N LEU A 31 -4.34 7.13 6.87
CA LEU A 31 -3.36 6.04 6.84
C LEU A 31 -1.94 6.55 7.10
N TYR A 32 -1.55 7.65 6.46
CA TYR A 32 -0.24 8.28 6.65
C TYR A 32 -0.03 8.72 8.10
N ASN A 33 -1.00 9.41 8.71
CA ASN A 33 -0.96 9.83 10.11
C ASN A 33 -0.81 8.64 11.05
N ALA A 34 -1.57 7.57 10.80
CA ALA A 34 -1.50 6.36 11.62
C ALA A 34 -0.12 5.67 11.56
N ILE A 35 0.55 5.70 10.39
CA ILE A 35 1.89 5.12 10.20
C ILE A 35 3.00 6.02 10.76
N SER A 36 2.93 7.31 10.48
CA SER A 36 3.97 8.28 10.83
C SER A 36 3.88 8.78 12.28
N GLY A 37 2.72 8.63 12.92
CA GLY A 37 2.43 9.24 14.22
C GLY A 37 2.19 10.75 14.15
N LYS A 38 2.00 11.29 12.95
CA LYS A 38 1.64 12.69 12.69
C LYS A 38 0.12 12.89 12.77
N ASP A 39 -0.30 14.14 12.68
CA ASP A 39 -1.69 14.57 12.82
C ASP A 39 -2.01 15.69 11.81
N TYR A 40 -1.80 15.41 10.53
CA TYR A 40 -2.18 16.34 9.46
C TYR A 40 -3.70 16.32 9.27
N GLU A 41 -4.31 17.49 9.10
CA GLU A 41 -5.76 17.64 8.94
C GLU A 41 -6.17 17.95 7.49
N ASP A 42 -5.27 18.54 6.69
CA ASP A 42 -5.54 18.95 5.30
C ASP A 42 -5.09 17.87 4.30
N PRO A 43 -6.01 17.18 3.60
CA PRO A 43 -5.66 16.18 2.59
C PRO A 43 -4.98 16.78 1.36
N ASP A 44 -5.08 18.09 1.13
CA ASP A 44 -4.42 18.75 0.00
C ASP A 44 -2.91 18.92 0.21
N GLU A 45 -2.39 18.68 1.40
CA GLU A 45 -0.95 18.52 1.65
C GLU A 45 -0.37 17.22 1.03
N LEU A 46 -1.22 16.29 0.60
CA LEU A 46 -0.80 15.09 -0.13
C LEU A 46 -0.64 15.38 -1.62
N ASP A 47 0.60 15.36 -2.08
CA ASP A 47 0.95 15.35 -3.49
C ASP A 47 1.00 13.90 -3.99
N ILE A 48 -0.08 13.41 -4.59
CA ILE A 48 -0.13 12.05 -5.15
C ILE A 48 0.77 11.97 -6.38
N VAL A 49 1.88 11.24 -6.27
CA VAL A 49 2.84 10.99 -7.34
C VAL A 49 2.54 9.62 -7.93
N THR A 50 1.50 9.53 -8.74
CA THR A 50 1.11 8.24 -9.34
C THR A 50 2.20 7.78 -10.32
N LEU A 51 2.84 6.65 -10.04
CA LEU A 51 3.73 5.93 -10.97
C LEU A 51 2.94 5.51 -12.24
N GLU A 52 2.90 6.32 -13.29
CA GLU A 52 2.49 5.85 -14.62
C GLU A 52 3.62 5.03 -15.27
N ASN A 53 3.34 3.77 -15.62
CA ASN A 53 4.31 2.83 -16.21
C ASN A 53 3.79 2.30 -17.55
N ALA A 54 4.32 2.80 -18.67
CA ALA A 54 3.99 2.32 -20.02
C ALA A 54 4.86 1.14 -20.50
N ILE A 55 6.07 0.95 -19.93
CA ILE A 55 7.07 0.01 -20.49
C ILE A 55 7.12 -1.34 -19.75
N TYR A 56 6.68 -1.37 -18.48
CA TYR A 56 6.49 -2.60 -17.70
C TYR A 56 5.06 -2.63 -17.18
N MET A 57 4.12 -2.99 -18.06
CA MET A 57 2.66 -2.90 -17.83
C MET A 57 2.11 -3.70 -16.61
N ASN A 58 2.95 -4.40 -15.85
CA ASN A 58 2.55 -5.28 -14.75
C ASN A 58 3.09 -4.88 -13.37
N LYS A 59 3.82 -3.76 -13.23
CA LYS A 59 4.39 -3.30 -11.96
C LYS A 59 3.81 -1.93 -11.59
N LYS A 60 2.58 -1.96 -11.06
CA LYS A 60 1.96 -0.80 -10.38
C LYS A 60 2.48 -0.78 -8.94
N ASN A 61 2.93 0.37 -8.48
CA ASN A 61 2.93 0.67 -7.04
C ASN A 61 1.52 1.02 -6.64
N ASP A 62 1.10 0.63 -5.44
CA ASP A 62 -0.31 0.77 -5.08
C ASP A 62 -0.66 2.21 -4.73
N LEU A 63 0.20 2.89 -3.98
CA LEU A 63 0.06 4.31 -3.64
C LEU A 63 1.45 4.96 -3.52
N ALA A 64 1.71 6.02 -4.26
CA ALA A 64 2.93 6.82 -4.13
C ALA A 64 2.56 8.30 -4.00
N PHE A 65 3.09 8.96 -2.97
CA PHE A 65 2.72 10.33 -2.62
C PHE A 65 3.82 11.02 -1.82
N VAL A 66 3.85 12.35 -1.88
CA VAL A 66 4.76 13.20 -1.10
C VAL A 66 3.95 14.00 -0.08
N ILE A 67 4.48 14.09 1.13
CA ILE A 67 4.03 14.97 2.21
C ILE A 67 5.22 15.22 3.14
N ASP A 68 5.39 16.46 3.63
CA ASP A 68 6.49 16.83 4.56
C ASP A 68 7.88 16.37 4.07
N SER A 69 8.19 16.65 2.80
CA SER A 69 9.44 16.23 2.13
C SER A 69 9.74 14.73 2.24
N SER A 70 8.72 13.89 2.45
CA SER A 70 8.83 12.44 2.52
C SER A 70 8.08 11.82 1.34
N LEU A 71 8.77 11.05 0.52
CA LEU A 71 8.18 10.28 -0.57
C LEU A 71 7.77 8.90 -0.04
N ASN A 72 6.48 8.68 0.10
CA ASN A 72 5.89 7.45 0.63
C ASN A 72 5.50 6.53 -0.51
N LEU A 73 6.00 5.30 -0.50
CA LEU A 73 5.62 4.23 -1.41
C LEU A 73 4.95 3.14 -0.58
N TYR A 74 3.62 3.11 -0.65
CA TYR A 74 2.77 2.17 0.06
C TYR A 74 2.29 1.10 -0.91
N GLU A 75 2.50 -0.16 -0.54
CA GLU A 75 2.09 -1.33 -1.31
C GLU A 75 1.19 -2.24 -0.46
N HIS A 76 0.28 -2.95 -1.12
CA HIS A 76 -0.53 -4.01 -0.53
C HIS A 76 0.00 -5.37 -0.97
N GLN A 77 0.01 -6.35 -0.07
CA GLN A 77 0.41 -7.71 -0.44
C GLN A 77 -0.33 -8.79 0.35
N SER A 78 -0.81 -9.82 -0.36
CA SER A 78 -1.46 -11.00 0.27
C SER A 78 -0.64 -12.28 0.16
N THR A 79 0.53 -12.24 -0.48
CA THR A 79 1.42 -13.39 -0.70
C THR A 79 2.85 -12.92 -0.49
N ASP A 80 3.65 -13.61 0.32
CA ASP A 80 5.05 -13.23 0.56
C ASP A 80 5.88 -13.17 -0.74
N SER A 81 6.77 -12.19 -0.83
CA SER A 81 7.62 -11.96 -2.01
C SER A 81 8.99 -11.43 -1.55
N PRO A 82 10.05 -12.25 -1.60
CA PRO A 82 11.40 -11.84 -1.18
C PRO A 82 12.02 -10.78 -2.11
N ASN A 83 11.35 -10.48 -3.23
CA ASN A 83 11.80 -9.52 -4.23
C ASN A 83 11.28 -8.09 -3.96
N LEU A 84 10.65 -7.84 -2.81
CA LEU A 84 10.09 -6.54 -2.44
C LEU A 84 11.15 -5.43 -2.45
N PRO A 85 12.33 -5.58 -1.82
CA PRO A 85 13.37 -4.54 -1.86
C PRO A 85 13.86 -4.25 -3.26
N MET A 86 14.05 -5.29 -4.09
CA MET A 86 14.49 -5.12 -5.48
C MET A 86 13.44 -4.39 -6.33
N ARG A 87 12.16 -4.72 -6.15
CA ARG A 87 11.06 -4.03 -6.82
C ARG A 87 11.01 -2.55 -6.42
N ASN A 88 11.11 -2.26 -5.12
CA ASN A 88 11.09 -0.90 -4.59
C ASN A 88 12.30 -0.09 -5.05
N LEU A 89 13.48 -0.70 -5.21
CA LEU A 89 14.66 -0.05 -5.79
C LEU A 89 14.37 0.49 -7.20
N PHE A 90 13.75 -0.32 -8.07
CA PHE A 90 13.41 0.14 -9.42
C PHE A 90 12.37 1.25 -9.41
N TYR A 91 11.44 1.23 -8.46
CA TYR A 91 10.45 2.29 -8.35
C TYR A 91 11.05 3.61 -7.87
N ILE A 92 11.84 3.58 -6.80
CA ILE A 92 12.43 4.82 -6.27
C ILE A 92 13.42 5.44 -7.25
N SER A 93 14.25 4.63 -7.93
CA SER A 93 15.20 5.17 -8.91
C SER A 93 14.51 5.98 -10.01
N ARG A 94 13.33 5.54 -10.47
CA ARG A 94 12.56 6.23 -11.52
C ARG A 94 11.86 7.48 -11.00
N GLU A 95 11.36 7.47 -9.77
CA GLU A 95 10.80 8.67 -9.16
C GLU A 95 11.88 9.72 -8.88
N LEU A 96 13.05 9.31 -8.42
CA LEU A 96 14.19 10.21 -8.26
C LEU A 96 14.65 10.78 -9.60
N GLU A 97 14.69 9.99 -10.67
CA GLU A 97 14.99 10.48 -12.02
C GLU A 97 14.01 11.58 -12.45
N LYS A 98 12.70 11.39 -12.24
CA LYS A 98 11.68 12.41 -12.54
C LYS A 98 11.85 13.66 -11.68
N LEU A 99 12.05 13.51 -10.38
CA LEU A 99 12.18 14.63 -9.43
C LEU A 99 13.45 15.46 -9.67
N THR A 100 14.48 14.84 -10.26
CA THR A 100 15.76 15.50 -10.58
C THR A 100 15.85 15.98 -12.03
N MET A 101 14.79 15.80 -12.82
CA MET A 101 14.75 16.27 -14.21
C MET A 101 14.99 17.79 -14.29
N GLY A 102 15.91 18.20 -15.17
CA GLY A 102 16.31 19.60 -15.33
C GLY A 102 17.31 20.11 -14.29
N GLN A 103 17.66 19.30 -13.28
CA GLN A 103 18.74 19.61 -12.33
C GLN A 103 20.08 19.07 -12.85
N SER A 104 21.17 19.80 -12.61
CA SER A 104 22.51 19.34 -12.99
C SER A 104 23.14 18.52 -11.87
N LEU A 105 23.14 17.19 -12.03
CA LEU A 105 23.80 16.25 -11.13
C LEU A 105 25.34 16.35 -11.17
N TYR A 106 25.90 17.04 -12.17
CA TYR A 106 27.33 17.32 -12.29
C TYR A 106 27.72 18.68 -11.71
N SER A 107 26.76 19.46 -11.20
CA SER A 107 27.04 20.74 -10.57
C SER A 107 27.59 20.57 -9.15
N PRO A 108 28.34 21.55 -8.61
CA PRO A 108 28.82 21.50 -7.23
C PRO A 108 27.70 21.69 -6.19
N LYS A 109 26.48 22.07 -6.61
CA LYS A 109 25.34 22.25 -5.73
C LYS A 109 24.63 20.90 -5.53
N GLN A 110 24.45 20.51 -4.28
CA GLN A 110 23.70 19.30 -3.94
C GLN A 110 22.23 19.40 -4.39
N VAL A 111 21.77 18.37 -5.09
CA VAL A 111 20.35 18.18 -5.44
C VAL A 111 19.64 17.52 -4.25
N MET A 112 18.62 18.20 -3.73
CA MET A 112 17.81 17.69 -2.62
C MET A 112 16.62 16.91 -3.17
N VAL A 113 16.35 15.75 -2.58
CA VAL A 113 15.20 14.90 -2.92
C VAL A 113 14.44 14.53 -1.65
N PRO A 114 13.12 14.25 -1.73
CA PRO A 114 12.33 13.78 -0.60
C PRO A 114 12.90 12.47 -0.01
N THR A 115 12.76 12.29 1.30
CA THR A 115 13.20 11.07 1.97
C THR A 115 12.26 9.91 1.64
N PRO A 116 12.71 8.81 1.03
CA PRO A 116 11.84 7.70 0.66
C PRO A 116 11.43 6.86 1.88
N ARG A 117 10.17 6.40 1.89
CA ARG A 117 9.58 5.50 2.89
C ARG A 117 8.86 4.36 2.18
N PHE A 118 9.29 3.12 2.44
CA PHE A 118 8.73 1.92 1.83
C PHE A 118 7.93 1.12 2.87
N ILE A 119 6.61 1.10 2.73
CA ILE A 119 5.70 0.38 3.64
C ILE A 119 4.86 -0.61 2.84
N VAL A 120 4.79 -1.85 3.31
CA VAL A 120 3.94 -2.90 2.73
C VAL A 120 2.90 -3.34 3.74
N PHE A 121 1.64 -3.31 3.36
CA PHE A 121 0.51 -3.78 4.14
C PHE A 121 0.21 -5.23 3.80
N TYR A 122 0.57 -6.15 4.70
CA TYR A 122 0.44 -7.58 4.49
C TYR A 122 -0.85 -8.14 5.08
N ASN A 123 -1.64 -8.82 4.26
CA ASN A 123 -2.77 -9.61 4.74
C ASN A 123 -2.74 -11.08 4.27
N GLY A 124 -1.57 -11.65 4.06
CA GLY A 124 -1.46 -13.07 3.71
C GLY A 124 -1.80 -14.02 4.87
N LYS A 125 -1.60 -15.33 4.64
CA LYS A 125 -1.98 -16.39 5.59
C LYS A 125 -1.07 -16.50 6.80
N ASP A 126 0.20 -16.09 6.70
CA ASP A 126 1.13 -16.13 7.83
C ASP A 126 0.82 -14.99 8.81
N THR A 127 0.21 -15.35 9.94
CA THR A 127 -0.14 -14.40 11.01
C THR A 127 0.80 -14.49 12.21
N SER A 128 1.94 -15.18 12.08
CA SER A 128 2.86 -15.41 13.21
C SER A 128 3.64 -14.17 13.66
N TRP A 129 3.60 -13.08 12.88
CA TRP A 129 4.41 -11.86 13.08
C TRP A 129 3.56 -10.60 12.92
N GLU A 130 3.98 -9.50 13.54
CA GLU A 130 3.32 -8.19 13.39
C GLU A 130 4.06 -7.26 12.43
N ARG A 131 5.40 -7.25 12.52
CA ARG A 131 6.26 -6.39 11.71
C ARG A 131 7.51 -7.15 11.27
N ARG A 132 7.90 -6.96 10.02
CA ARG A 132 9.18 -7.45 9.47
C ARG A 132 9.85 -6.33 8.66
N VAL A 133 11.15 -6.47 8.46
CA VAL A 133 11.92 -5.63 7.54
C VAL A 133 12.62 -6.55 6.56
N GLU A 134 12.33 -6.39 5.28
CA GLU A 134 13.09 -7.05 4.21
C GLU A 134 14.18 -6.09 3.72
N LYS A 135 15.36 -6.65 3.43
CA LYS A 135 16.53 -5.89 3.01
C LYS A 135 16.96 -6.30 1.62
N LEU A 136 17.49 -5.35 0.87
CA LEU A 136 18.05 -5.64 -0.44
C LEU A 136 19.28 -6.56 -0.32
N SER A 137 20.03 -6.43 0.76
CA SER A 137 21.19 -7.28 1.08
C SER A 137 20.87 -8.78 1.19
N ASP A 138 19.62 -9.12 1.50
CA ASP A 138 19.19 -10.52 1.61
C ASP A 138 19.27 -11.22 0.24
N ALA A 139 19.19 -10.46 -0.86
CA ALA A 139 19.33 -10.95 -2.23
C ALA A 139 20.78 -10.97 -2.76
N TYR A 140 21.76 -10.39 -2.06
CA TYR A 140 23.14 -10.35 -2.55
C TYR A 140 23.83 -11.72 -2.46
N GLU A 141 24.57 -12.10 -3.49
CA GLU A 141 25.33 -13.35 -3.54
C GLU A 141 26.46 -13.34 -2.50
N GLN A 142 27.23 -12.23 -2.48
CA GLN A 142 28.23 -11.98 -1.45
C GLN A 142 27.57 -11.30 -0.24
N LYS A 143 27.61 -11.96 0.92
CA LYS A 143 27.07 -11.40 2.16
C LYS A 143 28.06 -10.41 2.79
N MET A 144 27.54 -9.26 3.18
CA MET A 144 28.25 -8.17 3.85
C MET A 144 27.33 -7.56 4.90
N ASP A 145 27.89 -7.15 6.04
CA ASP A 145 27.09 -6.57 7.13
C ASP A 145 26.57 -5.17 6.83
N ASN A 146 27.33 -4.38 6.07
CA ASN A 146 27.00 -3.00 5.71
C ASN A 146 27.35 -2.74 4.23
N PRO A 147 26.51 -3.21 3.28
CA PRO A 147 26.72 -2.94 1.87
C PRO A 147 26.47 -1.46 1.55
N GLU A 148 27.10 -0.96 0.49
CA GLU A 148 26.99 0.43 0.03
C GLU A 148 25.58 0.76 -0.48
N LEU A 149 24.90 -0.22 -1.05
CA LEU A 149 23.50 -0.12 -1.44
C LEU A 149 22.65 -0.97 -0.49
N GLU A 150 21.76 -0.33 0.25
CA GLU A 150 20.81 -1.01 1.12
C GLU A 150 19.44 -0.33 1.04
N LEU A 151 18.44 -1.07 0.61
CA LEU A 151 17.05 -0.64 0.63
C LEU A 151 16.28 -1.52 1.60
N ARG A 152 15.58 -0.89 2.54
CA ARG A 152 14.80 -1.57 3.58
C ARG A 152 13.33 -1.31 3.37
N VAL A 153 12.54 -2.38 3.33
CA VAL A 153 11.08 -2.33 3.21
C VAL A 153 10.48 -2.76 4.54
N THR A 154 9.67 -1.90 5.17
CA THR A 154 8.93 -2.28 6.38
C THR A 154 7.62 -2.94 5.96
N ILE A 155 7.37 -4.14 6.46
CA ILE A 155 6.15 -4.90 6.21
C ILE A 155 5.34 -4.96 7.49
N LEU A 156 4.08 -4.56 7.42
CA LEU A 156 3.14 -4.52 8.54
C LEU A 156 2.03 -5.53 8.31
N ASN A 157 1.87 -6.48 9.23
CA ASN A 157 0.79 -7.45 9.19
C ASN A 157 -0.51 -6.79 9.62
N ILE A 158 -1.43 -6.64 8.68
CA ILE A 158 -2.74 -6.02 8.92
C ILE A 158 -3.85 -7.06 9.15
N ASN A 159 -3.56 -8.36 9.27
CA ASN A 159 -4.58 -9.33 9.65
C ASN A 159 -5.24 -8.94 10.99
N LEU A 160 -6.53 -9.29 11.17
CA LEU A 160 -7.25 -8.94 12.41
C LEU A 160 -6.50 -9.47 13.64
N GLY A 161 -6.36 -8.60 14.66
CA GLY A 161 -5.60 -8.87 15.88
C GLY A 161 -4.11 -8.53 15.81
N LYS A 162 -3.62 -7.99 14.68
CA LYS A 162 -2.24 -7.52 14.49
C LYS A 162 -2.17 -6.00 14.37
N ASN A 163 -1.04 -5.42 14.80
CA ASN A 163 -0.79 -3.97 14.74
C ASN A 163 -1.98 -3.16 15.30
N ASN A 164 -2.45 -3.52 16.51
CA ASN A 164 -3.69 -2.97 17.08
C ASN A 164 -3.67 -1.44 17.21
N GLU A 165 -2.51 -0.82 17.45
CA GLU A 165 -2.39 0.64 17.49
C GLU A 165 -2.63 1.28 16.11
N LEU A 166 -2.06 0.72 15.05
CA LEU A 166 -2.30 1.15 13.67
C LEU A 166 -3.79 1.03 13.33
N MET A 167 -4.41 -0.09 13.69
CA MET A 167 -5.85 -0.33 13.46
C MET A 167 -6.75 0.64 14.22
N LYS A 168 -6.37 1.02 15.45
CA LYS A 168 -7.09 2.03 16.23
C LYS A 168 -6.98 3.42 15.62
N LYS A 169 -5.81 3.76 15.07
CA LYS A 169 -5.54 5.08 14.47
C LYS A 169 -6.13 5.24 13.07
N CYS A 170 -6.17 4.17 12.27
CA CYS A 170 -6.76 4.20 10.93
C CYS A 170 -7.99 3.30 10.86
N LYS A 171 -9.16 3.87 11.16
CA LYS A 171 -10.46 3.19 11.10
C LYS A 171 -10.71 2.57 9.72
N THR A 172 -10.39 3.30 8.65
CA THR A 172 -10.57 2.82 7.27
C THR A 172 -9.76 1.56 6.97
N LEU A 173 -8.51 1.47 7.45
CA LEU A 173 -7.68 0.27 7.30
C LEU A 173 -8.24 -0.91 8.10
N PHE A 174 -8.76 -0.64 9.29
CA PHE A 174 -9.40 -1.66 10.13
C PHE A 174 -10.66 -2.22 9.46
N GLU A 175 -11.54 -1.34 8.97
CA GLU A 175 -12.75 -1.74 8.25
C GLU A 175 -12.45 -2.50 6.95
N TYR A 176 -11.42 -2.07 6.21
CA TYR A 176 -10.90 -2.83 5.07
C TYR A 176 -10.57 -4.28 5.45
N MET A 177 -9.90 -4.49 6.59
CA MET A 177 -9.55 -5.83 7.04
C MET A 177 -10.75 -6.62 7.55
N GLN A 178 -11.72 -5.98 8.19
CA GLN A 178 -12.99 -6.64 8.55
C GLN A 178 -13.73 -7.13 7.30
N TYR A 179 -13.83 -6.31 6.25
CA TYR A 179 -14.41 -6.70 4.97
C TYR A 179 -13.66 -7.89 4.34
N VAL A 180 -12.32 -7.81 4.26
CA VAL A 180 -11.49 -8.87 3.68
C VAL A 180 -11.66 -10.20 4.44
N GLU A 181 -11.77 -10.17 5.77
CA GLU A 181 -12.03 -11.38 6.56
C GLU A 181 -13.43 -11.97 6.33
N LYS A 182 -14.46 -11.13 6.16
CA LYS A 182 -15.79 -11.61 5.75
C LYS A 182 -15.75 -12.32 4.41
N VAL A 183 -15.10 -11.73 3.41
CA VAL A 183 -14.93 -12.35 2.10
C VAL A 183 -14.21 -13.71 2.24
N ARG A 184 -13.11 -13.78 3.01
CA ARG A 184 -12.41 -15.06 3.27
C ARG A 184 -13.32 -16.11 3.87
N LYS A 185 -14.04 -15.76 4.93
CA LYS A 185 -14.97 -16.65 5.63
C LYS A 185 -16.03 -17.22 4.67
N TYR A 186 -16.59 -16.38 3.81
CA TYR A 186 -17.62 -16.83 2.86
C TYR A 186 -17.04 -17.63 1.71
N THR A 187 -15.89 -17.26 1.15
CA THR A 187 -15.23 -18.04 0.09
C THR A 187 -14.86 -19.47 0.51
N ALA A 188 -14.79 -19.77 1.81
CA ALA A 188 -14.57 -21.12 2.31
C ALA A 188 -15.79 -22.06 2.12
N VAL A 189 -16.99 -21.51 1.93
CA VAL A 189 -18.25 -22.28 1.91
C VAL A 189 -19.15 -21.96 0.72
N MET A 190 -18.86 -20.93 -0.07
CA MET A 190 -19.65 -20.55 -1.25
C MET A 190 -18.76 -20.00 -2.37
N SER A 191 -19.33 -19.81 -3.56
CA SER A 191 -18.59 -19.23 -4.69
C SER A 191 -18.12 -17.81 -4.38
N ILE A 192 -17.03 -17.37 -5.01
CA ILE A 192 -16.47 -16.03 -4.78
C ILE A 192 -17.47 -14.91 -5.06
N SER A 193 -18.33 -15.06 -6.09
CA SER A 193 -19.37 -14.10 -6.41
C SER A 193 -20.38 -13.96 -5.25
N GLN A 194 -20.93 -15.08 -4.78
CA GLN A 194 -21.86 -15.10 -3.65
C GLN A 194 -21.22 -14.60 -2.35
N ALA A 195 -19.97 -14.99 -2.11
CA ALA A 195 -19.21 -14.59 -0.93
C ALA A 195 -19.02 -13.08 -0.87
N VAL A 196 -18.71 -12.48 -2.02
CA VAL A 196 -18.53 -11.03 -2.10
C VAL A 196 -19.85 -10.30 -1.98
N GLU A 197 -20.89 -10.70 -2.70
CA GLU A 197 -22.22 -10.08 -2.60
C GLU A 197 -22.72 -10.08 -1.15
N ARG A 198 -22.58 -11.22 -0.47
CA ARG A 198 -22.92 -11.34 0.95
C ARG A 198 -22.05 -10.46 1.83
N ALA A 199 -20.73 -10.48 1.65
CA ALA A 199 -19.81 -9.65 2.43
C ALA A 199 -20.09 -8.15 2.26
N VAL A 200 -20.42 -7.70 1.05
CA VAL A 200 -20.81 -6.31 0.76
C VAL A 200 -22.08 -5.95 1.51
N ASN A 201 -23.15 -6.73 1.38
CA ASN A 201 -24.44 -6.46 2.02
C ASN A 201 -24.33 -6.41 3.55
N GLU A 202 -23.61 -7.36 4.16
CA GLU A 202 -23.40 -7.38 5.60
C GLU A 202 -22.48 -6.26 6.09
N SER A 203 -21.43 -5.90 5.32
CA SER A 203 -20.52 -4.82 5.69
C SER A 203 -21.24 -3.47 5.68
N ILE A 204 -22.07 -3.20 4.66
CA ILE A 204 -22.92 -2.00 4.62
C ILE A 204 -23.85 -1.95 5.84
N LYS A 205 -24.51 -3.06 6.17
CA LYS A 205 -25.43 -3.13 7.32
C LYS A 205 -24.73 -2.87 8.65
N GLU A 206 -23.48 -3.29 8.79
CA GLU A 206 -22.68 -3.11 10.00
C GLU A 206 -21.88 -1.79 10.02
N GLY A 207 -21.98 -0.96 8.99
CA GLY A 207 -21.25 0.31 8.89
C GLY A 207 -19.77 0.16 8.53
N ILE A 208 -19.35 -1.00 8.02
CA ILE A 208 -17.97 -1.30 7.61
C ILE A 208 -17.78 -0.89 6.16
N LEU A 209 -16.91 0.10 5.90
CA LEU A 209 -16.70 0.68 4.57
C LEU A 209 -18.02 1.06 3.87
N SER A 210 -19.07 1.42 4.64
CA SER A 210 -20.44 1.53 4.12
C SER A 210 -20.54 2.48 2.94
N ASP A 211 -19.95 3.67 3.07
CA ASP A 211 -20.04 4.73 2.07
C ASP A 211 -19.30 4.35 0.80
N PHE A 212 -18.11 3.75 0.95
CA PHE A 212 -17.32 3.23 -0.16
C PHE A 212 -18.08 2.12 -0.90
N LEU A 213 -18.62 1.14 -0.15
CA LEU A 213 -19.31 -0.01 -0.73
C LEU A 213 -20.64 0.39 -1.39
N LEU A 214 -21.39 1.33 -0.81
CA LEU A 214 -22.63 1.86 -1.40
C LEU A 214 -22.35 2.57 -2.73
N LYS A 215 -21.28 3.39 -2.79
CA LYS A 215 -20.87 4.09 -4.02
C LYS A 215 -20.46 3.13 -5.14
N ASN A 216 -19.91 1.96 -4.82
CA ASN A 216 -19.36 1.00 -5.78
C ASN A 216 -20.25 -0.25 -6.01
N LYS A 217 -21.50 -0.25 -5.51
CA LYS A 217 -22.45 -1.36 -5.69
C LYS A 217 -23.17 -1.36 -7.06
N ALA A 218 -23.05 -0.27 -7.82
CA ALA A 218 -23.76 -0.04 -9.08
C ALA A 218 -23.18 -0.84 -10.26
#